data_AF-A0A9P7B8V1-F1
#
_entry.id   AF-A0A9P7B8V1-F1
#
_cell.length_a   1.000
_cell.length_b   1.000
_cell.length_c   1.000
_cell.angle_alpha   90.00
_cell.angle_beta   90.00
_cell.angle_gamma   90.00
#
_symmetry.space_group_name_H-M   'P 1'
#
loop_
_entity.id
_entity.type
_entity.pdbx_description
1 polymer ?
#
loop_
_entity_poly.entity_id
_entity_poly.type
_entity_poly.pdbx_seq_one_letter_code
_entity_poly.pdbx_strand_id
1 'polypeptide(L)'
;MGQSVNYSELFSQLIAKDDKINTSMLTFLYYMFPRDLFIRALSLLESNDMMIYILDNENSPDTAAKRTETLADESISKSETNEIDTKVHAETINTQTNNELKYMNDTLRSIYKDDDFKLLYRLIVKSNDTTPIYVYLKNWTCSCNEYCELFHDSISSNRTESIQNKLITEIDDIDEFKDDHFAQLDIHSFSRQYYFQFDKVMCPHLLAYSILLRSSLTVLEHFVIRKSNVLLIRINNIDEWLKLHINIVV
;
A
#
# COMPACT_ATOMS: atom_id res chain seq x y z
N MET A 1 21.13 25.24 10.90
CA MET A 1 20.00 25.26 9.94
C MET A 1 19.09 24.11 10.33
N GLY A 2 17.78 24.34 10.42
CA GLY A 2 16.85 23.45 11.12
C GLY A 2 16.87 22.04 10.55
N GLN A 3 16.96 21.03 11.42
CA GLN A 3 16.79 19.62 11.03
C GLN A 3 15.47 19.50 10.26
N SER A 4 15.54 19.07 9.01
CA SER A 4 14.34 18.71 8.28
C SER A 4 13.70 17.53 8.98
N VAL A 5 12.41 17.64 9.29
CA VAL A 5 11.65 16.59 9.96
C VAL A 5 11.65 15.34 9.07
N ASN A 6 11.97 14.18 9.63
CA ASN A 6 11.84 12.88 8.97
C ASN A 6 10.43 12.34 9.21
N TYR A 7 9.56 12.42 8.20
CA TYR A 7 8.17 12.02 8.31
C TYR A 7 8.01 10.49 8.39
N SER A 8 8.85 9.73 7.68
CA SER A 8 8.85 8.27 7.74
C SER A 8 9.08 7.77 9.17
N GLU A 9 10.05 8.36 9.87
CA GLU A 9 10.33 8.04 11.27
C GLU A 9 9.16 8.42 12.17
N LEU A 10 8.56 9.61 12.00
CA LEU A 10 7.40 10.02 12.80
C LEU A 10 6.20 9.08 12.61
N PHE A 11 5.89 8.70 11.38
CA PHE A 11 4.82 7.76 11.09
C PHE A 11 5.10 6.37 11.69
N SER A 12 6.37 5.94 11.74
CA SER A 12 6.73 4.66 12.34
C SER A 12 6.39 4.59 13.84
N GLN A 13 6.34 5.74 14.51
CA GLN A 13 6.03 5.87 15.93
C GLN A 13 4.51 6.01 16.20
N LEU A 14 3.67 6.01 15.15
CA LEU A 14 2.22 6.08 15.27
C LEU A 14 1.66 4.86 16.01
N ILE A 15 2.25 3.69 15.80
CA ILE A 15 1.88 2.45 16.49
C ILE A 15 2.90 2.18 17.60
N ALA A 16 2.42 2.18 18.84
CA ALA A 16 3.22 1.89 20.01
C ALA A 16 3.52 0.38 20.13
N LYS A 17 4.45 0.02 21.03
CA LYS A 17 4.87 -1.37 21.25
C LYS A 17 3.76 -2.30 21.73
N ASP A 18 2.69 -1.74 22.30
CA ASP A 18 1.49 -2.46 22.74
C ASP A 18 0.44 -2.59 21.64
N ASP A 19 0.81 -2.30 20.39
CA ASP A 19 -0.05 -2.37 19.20
C ASP A 19 -1.25 -1.41 19.28
N LYS A 20 -1.12 -0.32 20.04
CA LYS A 20 -2.11 0.76 20.09
C LYS A 20 -1.59 2.00 19.38
N ILE A 21 -2.52 2.84 18.95
CA ILE A 21 -2.18 4.15 18.42
C ILE A 21 -1.59 5.00 19.55
N ASN A 22 -0.41 5.56 19.31
CA ASN A 22 0.27 6.48 20.21
C ASN A 22 -0.44 7.85 20.20
N THR A 23 -1.23 8.14 21.23
CA THR A 23 -2.02 9.38 21.33
C THR A 23 -1.17 10.65 21.26
N SER A 24 0.04 10.64 21.82
CA SER A 24 0.95 11.79 21.75
C SER A 24 1.41 12.03 20.32
N MET A 25 1.78 10.97 19.60
CA MET A 25 2.18 11.07 18.20
C MET A 25 1.01 11.46 17.30
N LEU A 26 -0.19 10.92 17.56
CA LEU A 26 -1.42 11.31 16.86
C LEU A 26 -1.70 12.81 17.02
N THR A 27 -1.56 13.35 18.24
CA THR A 27 -1.75 14.78 18.50
C THR A 27 -0.70 15.62 17.79
N PHE A 28 0.55 15.16 17.76
CA PHE A 28 1.63 15.85 17.06
C PHE A 28 1.36 15.91 15.54
N LEU A 29 1.07 14.77 14.92
CA LEU A 29 0.78 14.67 13.49
C LEU A 29 -0.47 15.45 13.07
N TYR A 30 -1.46 15.57 13.96
CA TYR A 30 -2.63 16.43 13.74
C TYR A 30 -2.25 17.88 13.45
N TYR A 31 -1.31 18.46 14.20
CA TYR A 31 -0.88 19.85 14.01
C TYR A 31 0.11 20.04 12.86
N MET A 32 0.70 18.97 12.33
CA MET A 32 1.68 19.05 11.25
C MET A 32 1.06 19.21 9.86
N PHE A 33 -0.14 18.66 9.65
CA PHE A 33 -0.77 18.65 8.34
C PHE A 33 -1.96 19.61 8.27
N PRO A 34 -2.02 20.52 7.29
CA PRO A 34 -3.11 21.47 7.17
C PRO A 34 -4.42 20.81 6.72
N ARG A 35 -5.54 21.54 6.79
CA ARG A 35 -6.85 21.14 6.21
C ARG A 35 -7.39 19.81 6.74
N ASP A 36 -7.10 19.51 8.02
CA ASP A 36 -7.47 18.27 8.69
C ASP A 36 -7.01 17.01 7.93
N LEU A 37 -5.96 17.13 7.10
CA LEU A 37 -5.47 16.06 6.23
C LEU A 37 -5.15 14.80 7.02
N PHE A 38 -4.53 14.96 8.19
CA PHE A 38 -4.16 13.83 9.02
C PHE A 38 -5.38 13.08 9.59
N ILE A 39 -6.42 13.79 10.06
CA ILE A 39 -7.64 13.14 10.54
C ILE A 39 -8.36 12.43 9.40
N ARG A 40 -8.45 13.06 8.22
CA ARG A 40 -9.05 12.45 7.03
C ARG A 40 -8.29 11.20 6.58
N ALA A 41 -6.96 11.23 6.61
CA ALA A 41 -6.13 10.08 6.31
C ALA A 41 -6.30 8.95 7.34
N LEU A 42 -6.37 9.30 8.63
CA LEU A 42 -6.62 8.33 9.69
C LEU A 42 -8.02 7.71 9.59
N SER A 43 -9.05 8.50 9.29
CA SER A 43 -10.40 7.99 9.02
C SER A 43 -10.41 7.02 7.85
N LEU A 44 -9.65 7.28 6.78
CA LEU A 44 -9.49 6.34 5.67
C LEU A 44 -8.85 5.02 6.12
N LEU A 45 -7.78 5.08 6.92
CA LEU A 45 -7.13 3.89 7.50
C LEU A 45 -8.06 3.06 8.41
N GLU A 46 -9.13 3.67 8.93
CA GLU A 46 -10.12 3.01 9.77
C GLU A 46 -11.42 2.62 9.05
N SER A 47 -11.59 3.05 7.79
CA SER A 47 -12.87 2.96 7.05
C SER A 47 -13.17 1.61 6.39
N ASN A 48 -12.18 0.72 6.24
CA ASN A 48 -12.25 -0.50 5.40
C ASN A 48 -12.33 -0.24 3.88
N ASP A 49 -12.13 0.99 3.43
CA ASP A 49 -12.20 1.32 2.00
C ASP A 49 -10.84 1.25 1.29
N MET A 50 -9.74 1.09 2.02
CA MET A 50 -8.39 1.01 1.46
C MET A 50 -8.02 -0.43 1.08
N MET A 51 -7.56 -0.58 -0.16
CA MET A 51 -7.18 -1.88 -0.73
C MET A 51 -5.78 -1.83 -1.34
N ILE A 52 -5.04 -2.92 -1.20
CA ILE A 52 -3.76 -3.17 -1.85
C ILE A 52 -3.94 -4.42 -2.69
N TYR A 53 -3.97 -4.25 -4.01
CA TYR A 53 -4.05 -5.36 -4.95
C TYR A 53 -2.64 -5.74 -5.41
N ILE A 54 -2.31 -7.02 -5.42
CA ILE A 54 -1.02 -7.52 -5.90
C ILE A 54 -1.27 -8.54 -7.00
N LEU A 55 -0.60 -8.35 -8.14
CA LEU A 55 -0.56 -9.35 -9.19
C LEU A 55 0.48 -10.41 -8.80
N ASP A 56 0.00 -11.61 -8.49
CA ASP A 56 0.88 -12.74 -8.28
C ASP A 56 1.24 -13.36 -9.62
N ASN A 57 2.46 -13.10 -10.09
CA ASN A 57 3.01 -13.88 -11.18
C ASN A 57 3.43 -15.21 -10.59
N GLU A 58 2.86 -16.33 -11.06
CA GLU A 58 3.19 -17.72 -10.68
C GLU A 58 4.67 -18.14 -10.90
N ASN A 59 5.60 -17.20 -11.02
CA ASN A 59 7.04 -17.40 -11.07
C ASN A 59 7.71 -17.22 -9.70
N SER A 60 7.02 -17.56 -8.60
CA SER A 60 7.71 -17.94 -7.38
C SER A 60 8.13 -19.42 -7.52
N PRO A 61 9.39 -19.80 -7.26
CA PRO A 61 9.92 -21.11 -7.62
C PRO A 61 9.36 -22.29 -6.79
N ASP A 62 8.43 -22.04 -5.87
CA ASP A 62 7.94 -23.03 -4.90
C ASP A 62 6.43 -23.25 -4.98
N THR A 63 5.85 -23.37 -6.17
CA THR A 63 4.71 -24.27 -6.37
C THR A 63 4.51 -24.54 -7.86
N ALA A 64 5.20 -25.55 -8.39
CA ALA A 64 4.72 -26.28 -9.56
C ALA A 64 3.43 -27.02 -9.16
N ALA A 65 2.34 -26.28 -9.00
CA ALA A 65 1.02 -26.83 -8.82
C ALA A 65 0.66 -27.56 -10.12
N LYS A 66 0.50 -28.87 -9.97
CA LYS A 66 0.11 -29.82 -11.01
C LYS A 66 -1.00 -29.22 -11.87
N ARG A 67 -0.78 -29.21 -13.19
CA ARG A 67 -1.84 -29.08 -14.18
C ARG A 67 -2.93 -30.10 -13.83
N THR A 68 -4.09 -29.61 -13.44
CA THR A 68 -5.29 -30.44 -13.33
C THR A 68 -5.71 -30.81 -14.74
N GLU A 69 -5.43 -32.04 -15.14
CA GLU A 69 -6.05 -32.64 -16.31
C GLU A 69 -7.56 -32.76 -16.01
N THR A 70 -8.38 -32.29 -16.95
CA THR A 70 -9.83 -32.46 -16.92
C THR A 70 -10.17 -33.95 -17.00
N LEU A 71 -10.61 -34.53 -15.88
CA LEU A 71 -11.20 -35.87 -15.87
C LEU A 71 -12.66 -35.76 -16.30
N ALA A 72 -12.95 -36.33 -17.47
CA ALA A 72 -14.30 -36.64 -17.91
C ALA A 72 -14.92 -37.71 -17.00
N ASP A 73 -16.24 -37.66 -16.87
CA ASP A 73 -17.10 -38.55 -16.09
C ASP A 73 -16.72 -40.03 -16.18
N GLU A 74 -16.42 -40.66 -15.04
CA GLU A 74 -16.68 -42.09 -14.85
C GLU A 74 -17.27 -42.38 -13.46
N SER A 75 -18.18 -43.35 -13.49
CA SER A 75 -19.28 -43.58 -12.55
C SER A 75 -18.92 -44.20 -11.20
N ILE A 76 -19.75 -43.82 -10.22
CA ILE A 76 -19.91 -44.32 -8.85
C ILE A 76 -19.82 -45.85 -8.70
N SER A 77 -19.02 -46.31 -7.73
CA SER A 77 -19.30 -47.54 -6.98
C SER A 77 -18.74 -47.56 -5.55
N LYS A 78 -19.69 -47.68 -4.62
CA LYS A 78 -19.78 -47.98 -3.17
C LYS A 78 -18.61 -48.56 -2.32
N SER A 79 -18.79 -48.32 -1.01
CA SER A 79 -18.35 -49.06 0.21
C SER A 79 -16.99 -48.65 0.79
N GLU A 80 -16.72 -48.50 2.09
CA GLU A 80 -17.44 -48.71 3.36
C GLU A 80 -16.72 -47.91 4.48
N THR A 81 -17.47 -47.61 5.55
CA THR A 81 -17.15 -47.10 6.91
C THR A 81 -15.69 -47.01 7.40
N ASN A 82 -15.34 -45.90 8.10
CA ASN A 82 -14.70 -45.95 9.43
C ASN A 82 -14.74 -44.59 10.17
N GLU A 83 -15.14 -44.65 11.44
CA GLU A 83 -15.21 -43.57 12.43
C GLU A 83 -13.81 -43.15 12.93
N ILE A 84 -13.17 -42.12 12.38
CA ILE A 84 -12.06 -41.38 13.03
C ILE A 84 -12.02 -39.95 12.49
N ASP A 85 -12.92 -39.05 12.89
CA ASP A 85 -13.01 -37.73 12.21
C ASP A 85 -13.26 -36.52 13.11
N THR A 86 -12.44 -36.33 14.14
CA THR A 86 -12.52 -35.09 14.94
C THR A 86 -11.18 -34.51 15.41
N LYS A 87 -10.07 -35.25 15.34
CA LYS A 87 -8.73 -34.73 15.67
C LYS A 87 -7.91 -34.29 14.45
N VAL A 88 -8.03 -35.00 13.34
CA VAL A 88 -7.30 -34.68 12.08
C VAL A 88 -7.78 -33.34 11.49
N HIS A 89 -9.05 -32.99 11.68
CA HIS A 89 -9.62 -31.76 11.14
C HIS A 89 -9.09 -30.49 11.84
N ALA A 90 -8.89 -30.53 13.16
CA ALA A 90 -8.37 -29.38 13.92
C ALA A 90 -6.89 -29.10 13.65
N GLU A 91 -6.07 -30.14 13.46
CA GLU A 91 -4.65 -30.01 13.11
C GLU A 91 -4.47 -29.52 11.67
N THR A 92 -5.29 -30.01 10.72
CA THR A 92 -5.24 -29.56 9.32
C THR A 92 -5.65 -28.09 9.18
N ILE A 93 -6.71 -27.66 9.87
CA ILE A 93 -7.17 -26.26 9.87
C ILE A 93 -6.09 -25.34 10.43
N ASN A 94 -5.52 -25.64 11.61
CA ASN A 94 -4.47 -24.82 12.23
C ASN A 94 -3.21 -24.71 11.36
N THR A 95 -2.85 -25.76 10.63
CA THR A 95 -1.68 -25.74 9.74
C THR A 95 -1.93 -24.85 8.52
N GLN A 96 -3.16 -24.87 7.99
CA GLN A 96 -3.54 -24.05 6.84
C GLN A 96 -3.60 -22.55 7.20
N THR A 97 -4.19 -22.18 8.35
CA THR A 97 -4.24 -20.78 8.80
C THR A 97 -2.85 -20.21 9.09
N ASN A 98 -1.94 -21.02 9.66
CA ASN A 98 -0.57 -20.60 9.92
C ASN A 98 0.23 -20.39 8.63
N ASN A 99 -0.01 -21.21 7.60
CA ASN A 99 0.63 -21.04 6.30
C ASN A 99 0.14 -19.80 5.56
N GLU A 100 -1.17 -19.53 5.59
CA GLU A 100 -1.76 -18.31 5.00
C GLU A 100 -1.24 -17.04 5.67
N LEU A 101 -1.17 -17.02 7.01
CA LEU A 101 -0.67 -15.88 7.77
C LEU A 101 0.84 -15.66 7.55
N LYS A 102 1.62 -16.73 7.45
CA LYS A 102 3.05 -16.65 7.10
C LYS A 102 3.22 -16.06 5.69
N TYR A 103 2.46 -16.56 4.72
CA TYR A 103 2.51 -16.07 3.35
C TYR A 103 2.09 -14.59 3.22
N MET A 104 1.04 -14.17 3.94
CA MET A 104 0.65 -12.76 4.01
C MET A 104 1.78 -11.89 4.55
N ASN A 105 2.44 -12.30 5.63
CA ASN A 105 3.60 -11.58 6.19
C ASN A 105 4.75 -11.48 5.17
N ASP A 106 5.05 -12.57 4.46
CA ASP A 106 6.09 -12.58 3.42
C ASP A 106 5.73 -11.66 2.24
N THR A 107 4.44 -11.57 1.90
CA THR A 107 3.93 -10.64 0.89
C THR A 107 4.09 -9.19 1.33
N LEU A 108 3.69 -8.84 2.56
CA LEU A 108 3.85 -7.49 3.12
C LEU A 108 5.32 -7.06 3.17
N ARG A 109 6.20 -7.98 3.57
CA ARG A 109 7.66 -7.75 3.54
C ARG A 109 8.17 -7.48 2.14
N SER A 110 7.65 -8.20 1.14
CA SER A 110 8.00 -7.99 -0.26
C SER A 110 7.57 -6.62 -0.76
N ILE A 111 6.35 -6.16 -0.41
CA ILE A 111 5.90 -4.80 -0.75
C ILE A 111 6.81 -3.75 -0.13
N TYR A 112 7.17 -3.92 1.15
CA TYR A 112 7.95 -2.95 1.90
C TYR A 112 9.42 -2.87 1.44
N LYS A 113 9.95 -3.96 0.90
CA LYS A 113 11.33 -4.06 0.39
C LYS A 113 11.43 -3.95 -1.14
N ASP A 114 10.35 -3.58 -1.82
CA ASP A 114 10.32 -3.44 -3.29
C ASP A 114 11.05 -2.16 -3.75
N ASP A 115 12.33 -2.05 -3.40
CA ASP A 115 13.19 -0.92 -3.77
C ASP A 115 13.47 -0.88 -5.28
N ASP A 116 13.41 -2.05 -5.95
CA ASP A 116 13.62 -2.23 -7.40
C ASP A 116 12.33 -2.17 -8.22
N PHE A 117 11.18 -1.93 -7.59
CA PHE A 117 9.88 -1.78 -8.26
C PHE A 117 9.44 -2.98 -9.13
N LYS A 118 9.89 -4.18 -8.76
CA LYS A 118 9.58 -5.43 -9.45
C LYS A 118 8.17 -5.90 -9.12
N LEU A 119 7.63 -5.52 -7.96
CA LEU A 119 6.30 -5.93 -7.54
C LEU A 119 5.22 -5.08 -8.21
N LEU A 120 4.30 -5.76 -8.90
CA LEU A 120 3.13 -5.14 -9.51
C LEU A 120 1.99 -5.11 -8.49
N TYR A 121 1.85 -3.96 -7.82
CA TYR A 121 0.72 -3.69 -6.94
C TYR A 121 -0.04 -2.42 -7.33
N ARG A 122 -1.28 -2.33 -6.85
CA ARG A 122 -2.17 -1.17 -7.01
C ARG A 122 -2.78 -0.78 -5.68
N LEU A 123 -2.77 0.51 -5.41
CA LEU A 123 -3.37 1.11 -4.23
C LEU A 123 -4.69 1.73 -4.66
N ILE A 124 -5.79 1.20 -4.14
CA ILE A 124 -7.14 1.60 -4.52
C ILE A 124 -7.93 1.92 -3.27
N VAL A 125 -8.56 3.10 -3.26
CA VAL A 125 -9.59 3.45 -2.27
C VAL A 125 -10.94 3.31 -2.93
N LYS A 126 -11.82 2.53 -2.31
CA LYS A 126 -13.22 2.43 -2.72
C LYS A 126 -13.90 3.77 -2.46
N SER A 127 -14.52 4.32 -3.50
CA SER A 127 -15.33 5.54 -3.40
C SER A 127 -16.81 5.21 -3.50
N ASN A 128 -17.64 6.08 -2.93
CA ASN A 128 -19.08 6.02 -3.10
C ASN A 128 -19.52 6.42 -4.52
N ASP A 129 -18.71 7.21 -5.23
CA ASP A 129 -19.06 7.85 -6.51
C ASP A 129 -18.81 6.96 -7.75
N THR A 130 -18.98 5.65 -7.64
CA THR A 130 -18.80 4.62 -8.69
C THR A 130 -17.38 4.45 -9.25
N THR A 131 -16.53 5.48 -9.27
CA THR A 131 -15.14 5.41 -9.74
C THR A 131 -14.16 5.21 -8.57
N PRO A 132 -13.32 4.16 -8.59
CA PRO A 132 -12.30 3.96 -7.57
C PRO A 132 -11.21 5.04 -7.62
N ILE A 133 -10.62 5.36 -6.46
CA ILE A 133 -9.51 6.31 -6.36
C ILE A 133 -8.20 5.54 -6.41
N TYR A 134 -7.36 5.85 -7.39
CA TYR A 134 -6.03 5.28 -7.56
C TYR A 134 -5.00 6.14 -6.89
N VAL A 135 -4.10 5.48 -6.15
CA VAL A 135 -2.96 6.13 -5.53
C VAL A 135 -1.69 5.50 -6.05
N TYR A 136 -0.72 6.34 -6.41
CA TYR A 136 0.58 5.88 -6.88
C TYR A 136 1.68 6.67 -6.19
N LEU A 137 2.20 6.09 -5.11
CA LEU A 137 3.21 6.73 -4.27
C LEU A 137 4.55 6.94 -5.00
N LYS A 138 4.90 6.07 -5.96
CA LYS A 138 6.19 6.13 -6.68
C LYS A 138 6.36 7.44 -7.47
N ASN A 139 5.27 7.95 -8.05
CA ASN A 139 5.27 9.23 -8.77
C ASN A 139 4.47 10.33 -8.03
N TRP A 140 4.07 10.07 -6.78
CA TRP A 140 3.25 10.97 -5.98
C TRP A 140 1.98 11.47 -6.70
N THR A 141 1.17 10.53 -7.22
CA THR A 141 -0.08 10.86 -7.91
C THR A 141 -1.29 10.21 -7.26
N CYS A 142 -2.44 10.88 -7.37
CA CYS A 142 -3.72 10.36 -6.92
C CYS A 142 -4.83 10.81 -7.87
N SER A 143 -5.80 9.95 -8.15
CA SER A 143 -6.91 10.28 -9.06
C SER A 143 -8.06 11.02 -8.41
N CYS A 144 -7.99 11.34 -7.11
CA CYS A 144 -9.05 12.07 -6.42
C CYS A 144 -9.10 13.56 -6.84
N ASN A 145 -10.30 14.15 -6.82
CA ASN A 145 -10.51 15.55 -7.22
C ASN A 145 -9.63 16.54 -6.45
N GLU A 146 -9.47 16.38 -5.14
CA GLU A 146 -8.64 17.26 -4.32
C GLU A 146 -7.17 17.30 -4.79
N TYR A 147 -6.61 16.16 -5.19
CA TYR A 147 -5.27 16.13 -5.77
C TYR A 147 -5.24 16.90 -7.08
N CYS A 148 -6.20 16.65 -7.97
CA CYS A 148 -6.28 17.28 -9.28
C CYS A 148 -6.41 18.81 -9.18
N GLU A 149 -7.24 19.31 -8.25
CA GLU A 149 -7.42 20.74 -8.00
C GLU A 149 -6.13 21.38 -7.49
N LEU A 150 -5.51 20.81 -6.44
CA LEU A 150 -4.25 21.34 -5.88
C LEU A 150 -3.10 21.31 -6.89
N PHE A 151 -3.03 20.25 -7.69
CA PHE A 151 -2.05 20.12 -8.76
C PHE A 151 -2.27 21.17 -9.84
N HIS A 152 -3.52 21.40 -10.24
CA HIS A 152 -3.89 22.43 -11.21
C HIS A 152 -3.52 23.84 -10.71
N ASP A 153 -3.85 24.16 -9.46
CA ASP A 153 -3.55 25.45 -8.84
C ASP A 153 -2.04 25.71 -8.75
N SER A 154 -1.29 24.67 -8.35
CA SER A 154 0.17 24.72 -8.24
C SER A 154 0.85 24.98 -9.59
N ILE A 155 0.33 24.39 -10.67
CA ILE A 155 0.88 24.59 -12.02
C ILE A 155 0.46 25.93 -12.60
N SER A 156 -0.78 26.36 -12.35
CA SER A 156 -1.36 27.58 -12.92
C SER A 156 -0.73 28.86 -12.38
N SER A 157 -0.19 28.83 -11.16
CA SER A 157 0.33 30.01 -10.46
C SER A 157 1.58 30.68 -11.09
N ASN A 158 2.35 29.99 -11.94
CA ASN A 158 3.58 30.55 -12.56
C ASN A 158 3.93 29.87 -13.90
N ARG A 159 3.26 30.20 -15.00
CA ARG A 159 3.35 29.42 -16.27
C ARG A 159 4.73 29.34 -16.93
N THR A 160 5.73 30.11 -16.49
CA THR A 160 7.07 30.17 -17.10
C THR A 160 8.04 29.12 -16.57
N GLU A 161 7.79 28.58 -15.38
CA GLU A 161 8.68 27.59 -14.75
C GLU A 161 8.20 26.15 -15.04
N SER A 162 9.15 25.23 -15.23
CA SER A 162 8.85 23.82 -15.48
C SER A 162 8.14 23.17 -14.28
N ILE A 163 7.31 22.17 -14.54
CA ILE A 163 6.58 21.44 -13.48
C ILE A 163 7.57 20.80 -12.49
N GLN A 164 8.69 20.27 -12.99
CA GLN A 164 9.74 19.68 -12.17
C GLN A 164 10.28 20.68 -11.15
N ASN A 165 10.69 21.88 -11.57
CA ASN A 165 11.24 22.87 -10.65
C ASN A 165 10.22 23.35 -9.61
N LYS A 166 8.93 23.34 -9.97
CA LYS A 166 7.85 23.75 -9.06
C LYS A 166 7.48 22.72 -8.02
N LEU A 167 7.52 21.43 -8.36
CA LEU A 167 6.94 20.36 -7.56
C LEU A 167 7.95 19.36 -7.04
N ILE A 168 9.21 19.44 -7.49
CA ILE A 168 10.26 18.52 -7.11
C ILE A 168 11.41 19.31 -6.48
N THR A 169 11.83 18.86 -5.31
CA THR A 169 13.08 19.28 -4.67
C THR A 169 14.14 18.23 -5.00
N GLU A 170 15.19 18.66 -5.69
CA GLU A 170 16.36 17.85 -6.04
C GLU A 170 17.48 18.08 -5.03
N ILE A 171 18.03 16.99 -4.49
CA ILE A 171 19.24 16.98 -3.66
C ILE A 171 20.30 16.22 -4.45
N ASP A 172 21.40 16.89 -4.78
CA ASP A 172 22.54 16.35 -5.53
C ASP A 172 23.81 16.18 -4.66
N ASP A 173 23.82 16.76 -3.47
CA ASP A 173 24.87 16.54 -2.47
C ASP A 173 24.58 15.28 -1.64
N ILE A 174 25.50 14.31 -1.69
CA ILE A 174 25.42 13.03 -0.97
C ILE A 174 25.40 13.27 0.54
N ASP A 175 26.10 14.30 1.04
CA ASP A 175 26.14 14.61 2.46
C ASP A 175 24.80 15.19 2.98
N GLU A 176 23.93 15.65 2.07
CA GLU A 176 22.58 16.13 2.38
C GLU A 176 21.48 15.08 2.12
N PHE A 177 21.86 13.85 1.74
CA PHE A 177 20.89 12.78 1.52
C PHE A 177 20.13 12.48 2.80
N LYS A 178 18.82 12.27 2.64
CA LYS A 178 17.90 11.99 3.72
C LYS A 178 17.50 10.52 3.70
N ASP A 179 17.29 9.98 4.89
CA ASP A 179 16.72 8.65 5.13
C ASP A 179 15.17 8.67 5.12
N ASP A 180 14.55 9.80 4.77
CA ASP A 180 13.10 9.93 4.73
C ASP A 180 12.56 9.38 3.40
N HIS A 181 11.64 8.42 3.45
CA HIS A 181 10.97 7.87 2.28
C HIS A 181 9.63 8.57 1.97
N PHE A 182 9.19 9.48 2.83
CA PHE A 182 7.97 10.25 2.61
C PHE A 182 8.14 11.22 1.44
N ALA A 183 7.18 11.20 0.51
CA ALA A 183 7.21 11.97 -0.72
C ALA A 183 8.47 11.76 -1.61
N GLN A 184 9.28 10.74 -1.33
CA GLN A 184 10.44 10.40 -2.14
C GLN A 184 9.99 9.82 -3.49
N LEU A 185 10.59 10.33 -4.56
CA LEU A 185 10.36 9.90 -5.95
C LEU A 185 11.53 9.02 -6.42
N ASP A 186 11.23 8.05 -7.27
CA ASP A 186 12.25 7.25 -7.92
C ASP A 186 12.82 7.98 -9.14
N ILE A 187 14.15 7.93 -9.27
CA ILE A 187 14.95 8.63 -10.28
C ILE A 187 15.89 7.68 -11.01
N HIS A 188 15.94 6.41 -10.60
CA HIS A 188 16.89 5.41 -11.11
C HIS A 188 18.36 5.93 -11.13
N SER A 189 18.71 6.79 -10.16
CA SER A 189 20.03 7.41 -10.03
C SER A 189 20.52 7.32 -8.59
N PHE A 190 21.77 6.89 -8.40
CA PHE A 190 22.41 6.81 -7.09
C PHE A 190 23.04 8.12 -6.61
N SER A 191 23.13 9.13 -7.49
CA SER A 191 23.78 10.41 -7.20
C SER A 191 22.82 11.54 -6.88
N ARG A 192 21.51 11.27 -6.83
CA ARG A 192 20.48 12.29 -6.59
C ARG A 192 19.35 11.71 -5.75
N GLN A 193 18.67 12.58 -4.98
CA GLN A 193 17.42 12.27 -4.31
C GLN A 193 16.35 13.29 -4.67
N TYR A 194 15.16 12.82 -5.06
CA TYR A 194 14.03 13.66 -5.45
C TYR A 194 12.91 13.52 -4.42
N TYR A 195 12.41 14.66 -3.97
CA TYR A 195 11.25 14.73 -3.10
C TYR A 195 10.16 15.56 -3.75
N PHE A 196 8.95 15.03 -3.77
CA PHE A 196 7.80 15.81 -4.18
C PHE A 196 7.47 16.86 -3.10
N GLN A 197 7.16 18.08 -3.52
CA GLN A 197 6.74 19.17 -2.64
C GLN A 197 5.30 18.95 -2.15
N PHE A 198 5.15 18.03 -1.20
CA PHE A 198 3.85 17.61 -0.64
C PHE A 198 3.10 18.77 0.04
N ASP A 199 3.80 19.81 0.51
CA ASP A 199 3.20 21.02 1.06
C ASP A 199 2.28 21.74 0.04
N LYS A 200 2.57 21.59 -1.26
CA LYS A 200 1.77 22.17 -2.34
C LYS A 200 0.64 21.24 -2.79
N VAL A 201 0.94 19.96 -2.98
CA VAL A 201 -0.03 18.97 -3.50
C VAL A 201 0.01 17.71 -2.66
N MET A 202 -1.00 17.57 -1.81
CA MET A 202 -1.24 16.39 -1.00
C MET A 202 -2.73 16.27 -0.68
N CYS A 203 -3.25 15.05 -0.82
CA CYS A 203 -4.59 14.65 -0.46
C CYS A 203 -4.56 13.57 0.64
N PRO A 204 -5.69 13.28 1.30
CA PRO A 204 -5.75 12.28 2.37
C PRO A 204 -5.33 10.88 1.92
N HIS A 205 -5.62 10.50 0.67
CA HIS A 205 -5.30 9.16 0.16
C HIS A 205 -3.79 8.96 0.02
N LEU A 206 -3.06 9.96 -0.49
CA LEU A 206 -1.60 9.93 -0.53
C LEU A 206 -1.02 9.83 0.88
N LEU A 207 -1.50 10.67 1.80
CA LEU A 207 -1.05 10.65 3.18
C LEU A 207 -1.35 9.31 3.87
N ALA A 208 -2.54 8.74 3.70
CA ALA A 208 -2.93 7.46 4.29
C ALA A 208 -2.04 6.31 3.79
N TYR A 209 -1.82 6.20 2.47
CA TYR A 209 -0.91 5.18 1.94
C TYR A 209 0.56 5.47 2.26
N SER A 210 0.97 6.73 2.40
CA SER A 210 2.30 7.08 2.89
C SER A 210 2.51 6.64 4.34
N ILE A 211 1.54 6.88 5.23
CA ILE A 211 1.58 6.37 6.60
C ILE A 211 1.69 4.85 6.58
N LEU A 212 1.03 4.17 5.65
CA LEU A 212 1.02 2.71 5.60
C LEU A 212 2.31 2.10 5.02
N LEU A 213 2.83 2.67 3.93
CA LEU A 213 3.90 2.05 3.10
C LEU A 213 5.23 2.79 3.14
N ARG A 214 5.29 4.00 3.69
CA ARG A 214 6.53 4.81 3.80
C ARG A 214 6.95 5.06 5.25
N SER A 215 6.48 4.23 6.20
CA SER A 215 6.76 4.41 7.64
C SER A 215 7.59 3.27 8.23
N SER A 216 6.93 2.17 8.58
CA SER A 216 7.54 0.91 9.02
C SER A 216 6.62 -0.26 8.70
N LEU A 217 7.22 -1.45 8.57
CA LEU A 217 6.46 -2.69 8.40
C LEU A 217 5.46 -2.93 9.54
N THR A 218 5.78 -2.50 10.76
CA THR A 218 4.89 -2.63 11.93
C THR A 218 3.56 -1.92 11.73
N VAL A 219 3.57 -0.74 11.10
CA VAL A 219 2.35 0.04 10.81
C VAL A 219 1.51 -0.69 9.75
N LEU A 220 2.16 -1.19 8.69
CA LEU A 220 1.50 -1.98 7.66
C LEU A 220 0.84 -3.25 8.23
N GLU A 221 1.58 -4.02 9.03
CA GLU A 221 1.08 -5.23 9.70
C GLU A 221 -0.10 -4.91 10.65
N HIS A 222 -0.03 -3.79 11.37
CA HIS A 222 -1.11 -3.36 12.26
C HIS A 222 -2.43 -3.20 11.51
N PHE A 223 -2.43 -2.41 10.42
CA PHE A 223 -3.67 -2.11 9.68
C PHE A 223 -4.15 -3.25 8.79
N VAL A 224 -3.25 -4.08 8.24
CA VAL A 224 -3.62 -5.18 7.35
C VAL A 224 -3.94 -6.48 8.09
N ILE A 225 -3.07 -6.90 9.03
CA ILE A 225 -3.19 -8.22 9.68
C ILE A 225 -4.00 -8.13 10.97
N ARG A 226 -3.69 -7.16 11.83
CA ARG A 226 -4.23 -7.13 13.20
C ARG A 226 -5.61 -6.48 13.27
N LYS A 227 -5.75 -5.31 12.64
CA LYS A 227 -7.04 -4.59 12.54
C LYS A 227 -7.87 -5.04 11.36
N SER A 228 -7.21 -5.45 10.27
CA SER A 228 -7.85 -5.78 8.99
C SER A 228 -8.69 -4.65 8.39
N ASN A 229 -8.32 -3.40 8.69
CA ASN A 229 -8.97 -2.22 8.13
C ASN A 229 -8.46 -1.88 6.71
N VAL A 230 -7.30 -2.43 6.32
CA VAL A 230 -6.78 -2.32 4.96
C VAL A 230 -6.73 -3.70 4.35
N LEU A 231 -7.39 -3.88 3.22
CA LEU A 231 -7.51 -5.19 2.58
C LEU A 231 -6.33 -5.44 1.64
N LEU A 232 -5.64 -6.56 1.84
CA LEU A 232 -4.63 -7.07 0.91
C LEU A 232 -5.27 -8.14 0.04
N ILE A 233 -5.37 -7.89 -1.27
CA ILE A 233 -6.04 -8.79 -2.22
C ILE A 233 -5.02 -9.25 -3.27
N ARG A 234 -4.88 -10.57 -3.38
CA ARG A 234 -4.07 -11.18 -4.45
C ARG A 234 -4.93 -11.39 -5.68
N ILE A 235 -4.34 -11.08 -6.83
CA ILE A 235 -4.92 -11.32 -8.12
C ILE A 235 -3.99 -12.27 -8.86
N ASN A 236 -4.52 -13.44 -9.21
CA ASN A 236 -3.78 -14.48 -9.92
C ASN A 236 -4.14 -14.51 -11.41
N ASN A 237 -5.17 -13.75 -11.81
CA ASN A 237 -5.66 -13.69 -13.18
C ASN A 237 -5.51 -12.27 -13.75
N ILE A 238 -4.87 -12.17 -14.92
CA ILE A 238 -4.70 -10.89 -15.62
C ILE A 238 -6.04 -10.23 -16.00
N ASP A 239 -7.09 -11.00 -16.27
CA ASP A 239 -8.42 -10.46 -16.58
C ASP A 239 -9.02 -9.75 -15.37
N GLU A 240 -8.84 -10.30 -14.16
CA GLU A 240 -9.25 -9.65 -12.92
C GLU A 240 -8.41 -8.39 -12.66
N TRP A 241 -7.11 -8.47 -12.94
CA TRP A 241 -6.22 -7.31 -12.84
C TRP A 241 -6.65 -6.18 -13.78
N LEU A 242 -6.97 -6.50 -15.03
CA LEU A 242 -7.45 -5.53 -16.02
C LEU A 242 -8.83 -4.98 -15.64
N LYS A 243 -9.73 -5.80 -15.09
CA LYS A 243 -11.05 -5.37 -14.61
C LYS A 243 -10.99 -4.28 -13.56
N LEU A 244 -9.97 -4.28 -12.70
CA LEU A 244 -9.77 -3.17 -11.77
C LEU A 244 -9.73 -1.83 -12.52
N HIS A 245 -9.09 -1.81 -13.70
CA HIS A 245 -8.76 -0.58 -14.41
C HIS A 245 -9.84 -0.08 -15.38
N ILE A 246 -10.94 -0.81 -15.56
CA ILE A 246 -11.95 -0.50 -16.58
C ILE A 246 -12.69 0.81 -16.29
N ASN A 247 -12.96 1.13 -15.03
CA ASN A 247 -13.73 2.32 -14.63
C ASN A 247 -12.85 3.51 -14.22
N ILE A 248 -11.58 3.52 -14.62
CA ILE A 248 -10.64 4.61 -14.27
C ILE A 248 -10.82 5.82 -15.17
N VAL A 249 -10.98 5.59 -16.47
CA VAL A 249 -11.09 6.65 -17.48
C VAL A 249 -12.50 6.55 -18.06
N VAL A 250 -13.39 7.42 -17.59
CA VAL A 250 -14.73 7.60 -18.14
C VAL A 250 -14.81 8.96 -18.80
#